data_AF-A8FG51-F1
#
_entry.id   AF-A8FG51-F1
#
_cell.length_a   1.000
_cell.length_b   1.000
_cell.length_c   1.000
_cell.angle_alpha   90.00
_cell.angle_beta   90.00
_cell.angle_gamma   90.00
#
_symmetry.space_group_name_H-M   'P 1'
#
loop_
_entity.id
_entity.type
_entity.pdbx_description
1 polymer ?
#
loop_
_entity_poly.entity_id
_entity_poly.type
_entity_poly.pdbx_seq_one_letter_code
_entity_poly.pdbx_strand_id
1 'polypeptide(L)'
;MFTQANLFLVLLLVIALIAKNNSLILAVSVLIGIKLIGLDQKIFPVLQSKGINWGVTVITIAVLVPIATGDIGFKQLGEAVKSSYAWIALGAGILVALIAKNGIVLLENDPHITTALVFGTILAVSLFKGVAVGPLIGAGIAYLAMQAVKFFSG
;
A
#
# COMPACT_ATOMS: atom_id res chain seq x y z
N MET A 1 1.33 -7.74 -30.05
CA MET A 1 2.75 -7.42 -29.80
C MET A 1 3.01 -7.55 -28.32
N PHE A 2 3.91 -8.44 -27.89
CA PHE A 2 4.28 -8.60 -26.47
C PHE A 2 5.11 -7.38 -26.04
N THR A 3 4.55 -6.53 -25.20
CA THR A 3 5.27 -5.36 -24.66
C THR A 3 6.13 -5.77 -23.46
N GLN A 4 7.20 -5.02 -23.16
CA GLN A 4 8.01 -5.23 -21.96
C GLN A 4 7.16 -5.26 -20.68
N ALA A 5 6.14 -4.41 -20.60
CA ALA A 5 5.19 -4.40 -19.49
C ALA A 5 4.42 -5.73 -19.34
N ASN A 6 4.09 -6.41 -20.44
CA ASN A 6 3.44 -7.72 -20.38
C ASN A 6 4.38 -8.78 -19.83
N LEU A 7 5.63 -8.79 -20.29
CA LEU A 7 6.68 -9.66 -19.78
C LEU A 7 6.86 -9.47 -18.27
N PHE A 8 6.88 -8.22 -17.82
CA PHE A 8 7.00 -7.88 -16.40
C PHE A 8 5.80 -8.38 -15.59
N LEU A 9 4.56 -8.16 -16.07
CA LEU A 9 3.36 -8.67 -15.40
C LEU A 9 3.33 -10.21 -15.36
N VAL A 10 3.74 -10.89 -16.43
CA VAL A 10 3.82 -12.36 -16.46
C VAL A 10 4.87 -12.87 -15.47
N LEU A 11 6.05 -12.23 -15.42
CA LEU A 11 7.08 -12.57 -14.45
C LEU A 11 6.56 -12.38 -13.00
N LEU A 12 5.88 -11.27 -12.73
CA LEU A 12 5.26 -11.03 -11.43
C LEU A 12 4.20 -12.08 -11.09
N LEU A 13 3.40 -12.51 -12.05
CA LEU A 13 2.41 -13.57 -11.84
C LEU A 13 3.08 -14.89 -11.45
N VAL A 14 4.17 -15.26 -12.14
CA VAL A 14 4.97 -16.45 -11.79
C VAL A 14 5.53 -16.35 -10.38
N ILE A 15 6.12 -15.21 -10.01
CA ILE A 15 6.63 -14.97 -8.65
C ILE A 15 5.50 -15.08 -7.62
N ALA A 16 4.32 -14.50 -7.91
CA ALA A 16 3.17 -14.53 -7.02
C ALA A 16 2.63 -15.96 -6.80
N LEU A 17 2.63 -16.79 -7.86
CA LEU A 17 2.25 -18.20 -7.79
C LEU A 17 3.23 -19.02 -6.95
N ILE A 18 4.53 -18.84 -7.16
CA ILE A 18 5.58 -19.52 -6.37
C ILE A 18 5.49 -19.09 -4.90
N ALA A 19 5.29 -17.80 -4.64
CA ALA A 19 5.10 -17.25 -3.31
C ALA A 19 3.76 -17.64 -2.66
N LYS A 20 2.83 -18.24 -3.41
CA LYS A 20 1.45 -18.53 -2.99
C LYS A 20 0.74 -17.30 -2.42
N ASN A 21 0.98 -16.12 -3.00
CA ASN A 21 0.35 -14.88 -2.55
C ASN A 21 -0.94 -14.61 -3.32
N ASN A 22 -2.08 -15.00 -2.77
CA ASN A 22 -3.38 -14.85 -3.41
C ASN A 22 -3.73 -13.40 -3.78
N SER A 23 -3.38 -12.43 -2.93
CA SER A 23 -3.63 -11.01 -3.20
C SER A 23 -2.86 -10.52 -4.42
N LEU A 24 -1.57 -10.87 -4.52
CA LEU A 24 -0.73 -10.48 -5.66
C LEU A 24 -1.12 -11.24 -6.93
N ILE A 25 -1.44 -12.54 -6.84
CA ILE A 25 -1.96 -13.33 -7.96
C ILE A 25 -3.21 -12.65 -8.53
N LEU A 26 -4.17 -12.30 -7.68
CA LEU A 26 -5.40 -11.64 -8.10
C LEU A 26 -5.11 -10.29 -8.77
N ALA A 27 -4.32 -9.43 -8.12
CA ALA A 27 -4.00 -8.10 -8.65
C ALA A 27 -3.35 -8.18 -10.04
N VAL A 28 -2.32 -9.02 -10.20
CA VAL A 28 -1.60 -9.16 -11.47
C VAL A 28 -2.49 -9.81 -12.54
N SER A 29 -3.30 -10.81 -12.16
CA SER A 29 -4.23 -11.46 -13.09
C SER A 29 -5.29 -10.49 -13.62
N VAL A 30 -5.83 -9.62 -12.77
CA VAL A 30 -6.79 -8.59 -13.18
C VAL A 30 -6.14 -7.59 -14.14
N LEU A 31 -4.92 -7.13 -13.86
CA LEU A 31 -4.20 -6.21 -14.75
C LEU A 31 -3.91 -6.84 -16.12
N ILE A 32 -3.46 -8.10 -16.15
CA ILE A 32 -3.27 -8.84 -17.40
C ILE A 32 -4.61 -8.99 -18.14
N GLY A 33 -5.68 -9.38 -17.45
CA GLY A 33 -7.01 -9.54 -18.03
C GLY A 33 -7.53 -8.26 -18.69
N ILE A 34 -7.44 -7.12 -17.99
CA ILE A 34 -7.84 -5.80 -18.53
C ILE A 34 -7.03 -5.47 -19.79
N LYS A 35 -5.73 -5.74 -19.78
CA LYS A 35 -4.84 -5.46 -20.90
C LYS A 35 -5.09 -6.37 -22.11
N LEU A 36 -5.44 -7.63 -21.87
CA LEU A 36 -5.82 -8.58 -22.92
C LEU A 36 -7.12 -8.19 -23.62
N ILE A 37 -8.07 -7.58 -22.89
CA ILE A 37 -9.33 -7.06 -23.45
C ILE A 37 -9.11 -5.70 -24.18
N GLY A 38 -7.94 -5.08 -24.05
CA GLY A 38 -7.60 -3.80 -24.68
C GLY A 38 -8.28 -2.59 -24.01
N LEU A 39 -8.69 -2.72 -22.75
CA LEU A 39 -9.31 -1.64 -21.97
C LEU A 39 -8.34 -0.93 -21.04
N ASP A 40 -7.04 -1.25 -21.11
CA ASP A 40 -6.01 -0.69 -20.24
C ASP A 40 -5.93 0.84 -20.33
N GLN A 41 -6.06 1.42 -21.52
CA GLN A 41 -6.02 2.88 -21.70
C GLN A 41 -7.14 3.64 -20.98
N LYS A 42 -8.30 3.01 -20.77
CA LYS A 42 -9.44 3.63 -20.06
C LYS A 42 -9.47 3.28 -18.58
N ILE A 43 -9.17 2.02 -18.26
CA ILE A 43 -9.33 1.49 -16.90
C ILE A 43 -8.11 1.80 -16.02
N PHE A 44 -6.89 1.69 -16.54
CA PHE A 44 -5.68 1.91 -15.72
C PHE A 44 -5.59 3.32 -15.13
N PRO A 45 -5.89 4.41 -15.87
CA PRO A 45 -5.89 5.75 -15.27
C PRO A 45 -6.90 5.90 -14.12
N VAL A 46 -8.07 5.26 -14.23
CA VAL A 46 -9.09 5.26 -13.17
C VAL A 46 -8.61 4.47 -11.96
N LEU A 47 -8.02 3.29 -12.17
CA LEU A 47 -7.43 2.48 -11.10
C LEU A 47 -6.28 3.21 -10.41
N GLN A 48 -5.44 3.92 -11.15
CA GLN A 48 -4.31 4.66 -10.60
C GLN A 48 -4.76 5.89 -9.80
N SER A 49 -5.72 6.66 -10.33
CA SER A 49 -6.19 7.89 -9.68
C SER A 49 -7.15 7.66 -8.52
N LYS A 50 -8.02 6.64 -8.59
CA LYS A 50 -9.06 6.39 -7.58
C LYS A 50 -8.88 5.09 -6.82
N GLY A 51 -8.15 4.11 -7.36
CA GLY A 51 -8.03 2.78 -6.75
C GLY A 51 -7.40 2.82 -5.36
N ILE A 52 -6.39 3.67 -5.13
CA ILE A 52 -5.82 3.86 -3.79
C ILE A 52 -6.88 4.40 -2.82
N ASN A 53 -7.61 5.44 -3.19
CA ASN A 53 -8.65 6.02 -2.35
C ASN A 53 -9.75 5.01 -2.03
N TRP A 54 -10.17 4.22 -3.02
CA TRP A 54 -11.14 3.13 -2.81
C TRP A 54 -10.60 2.06 -1.87
N GLY A 55 -9.35 1.61 -2.06
CA GLY A 55 -8.71 0.64 -1.19
C GLY A 55 -8.61 1.12 0.26
N VAL A 56 -8.14 2.35 0.47
CA VAL A 56 -8.07 2.97 1.81
C VAL A 56 -9.45 3.11 2.42
N THR A 57 -10.47 3.49 1.63
CA THR A 57 -11.85 3.60 2.11
C THR A 57 -12.37 2.24 2.59
N VAL A 58 -12.16 1.17 1.81
CA VAL A 58 -12.57 -0.19 2.17
C VAL A 58 -11.85 -0.66 3.44
N ILE A 59 -10.55 -0.42 3.55
CA ILE A 59 -9.78 -0.74 4.77
C ILE A 59 -10.33 0.05 5.97
N THR A 60 -10.63 1.33 5.79
CA THR A 60 -11.18 2.19 6.86
C THR A 60 -12.53 1.67 7.32
N ILE A 61 -13.41 1.30 6.40
CA ILE A 61 -14.71 0.69 6.73
C ILE A 61 -14.48 -0.58 7.55
N ALA A 62 -13.59 -1.48 7.10
CA ALA A 62 -13.28 -2.72 7.82
C ALA A 62 -12.78 -2.47 9.25
N VAL A 63 -11.96 -1.44 9.46
CA VAL A 63 -11.46 -1.04 10.80
C VAL A 63 -12.57 -0.45 11.67
N LEU A 64 -13.59 0.19 11.08
CA LEU A 64 -14.73 0.75 11.80
C LEU A 64 -15.82 -0.27 12.12
N VAL A 65 -15.79 -1.47 11.51
CA VAL A 65 -16.80 -2.52 11.75
C VAL A 65 -16.99 -2.83 13.26
N PRO A 66 -15.93 -3.04 14.07
CA PRO A 66 -16.09 -3.32 15.50
C PRO A 66 -16.80 -2.20 16.28
N ILE A 67 -16.70 -0.95 15.81
CA ILE A 67 -17.42 0.18 16.41
C ILE A 67 -18.89 0.11 16.00
N ALA A 68 -19.16 -0.19 14.73
CA ALA A 68 -20.51 -0.31 14.19
C ALA A 68 -21.29 -1.53 14.74
N THR A 69 -20.60 -2.62 15.08
CA THR A 69 -21.19 -3.82 15.72
C THR A 69 -21.39 -3.65 17.23
N GLY A 70 -20.82 -2.61 17.83
CA GLY A 70 -20.89 -2.37 19.27
C GLY A 70 -19.84 -3.11 20.10
N ASP A 71 -18.92 -3.84 19.47
CA ASP A 71 -17.79 -4.50 20.14
C ASP A 71 -16.87 -3.46 20.80
N ILE A 72 -16.73 -2.28 20.17
CA ILE A 72 -16.01 -1.11 20.69
C ILE A 72 -17.00 0.04 20.86
N GLY A 73 -17.48 0.26 22.08
CA GLY A 73 -18.28 1.40 22.46
C GLY A 73 -17.46 2.57 23.01
N PHE A 74 -18.14 3.67 23.36
CA PHE A 74 -17.53 4.85 23.99
C PHE A 74 -16.76 4.52 25.28
N LYS A 75 -17.17 3.47 26.00
CA LYS A 75 -16.51 3.04 27.22
C LYS A 75 -15.15 2.41 26.94
N GLN A 76 -15.06 1.50 25.96
CA GLN A 76 -13.77 0.96 25.50
C GLN A 76 -12.88 2.05 24.89
N LEU A 77 -13.44 3.01 24.16
CA LEU A 77 -12.68 4.16 23.66
C LEU A 77 -12.10 5.01 24.80
N GLY A 78 -12.90 5.29 25.84
CA GLY A 78 -12.47 6.02 27.03
C GLY A 78 -11.45 5.26 27.89
N GLU A 79 -11.56 3.93 27.96
CA GLU A 79 -10.58 3.08 28.64
C GLU A 79 -9.29 2.96 27.84
N ALA A 80 -9.38 2.92 26.49
CA ALA A 80 -8.22 2.95 25.62
C ALA A 80 -7.39 4.20 25.92
N VAL A 81 -7.95 5.41 25.90
CA VAL A 81 -7.18 6.64 26.21
C VAL A 81 -6.62 6.73 27.64
N LYS A 82 -6.97 5.82 28.57
CA LYS A 82 -6.31 5.73 29.88
C LYS A 82 -5.08 4.81 29.87
N SER A 83 -4.96 3.93 28.90
CA SER A 83 -3.84 3.00 28.78
C SER A 83 -2.64 3.66 28.12
N SER A 84 -1.45 3.53 28.72
CA SER A 84 -0.18 3.96 28.11
C SER A 84 0.04 3.33 26.73
N TYR A 85 -0.41 2.09 26.52
CA TYR A 85 -0.31 1.42 25.23
C TYR A 85 -1.19 2.06 24.16
N ALA A 86 -2.37 2.58 24.52
CA ALA A 86 -3.23 3.23 23.55
C ALA A 86 -2.68 4.59 23.12
N TRP A 87 -2.01 5.33 24.01
CA TRP A 87 -1.31 6.56 23.62
C TRP A 87 -0.18 6.28 22.63
N ILE A 88 0.56 5.19 22.81
CA ILE A 88 1.57 4.74 21.85
C ILE A 88 0.91 4.40 20.52
N ALA A 89 -0.17 3.61 20.53
CA ALA A 89 -0.89 3.24 19.31
C ALA A 89 -1.50 4.45 18.58
N LEU A 90 -2.07 5.40 19.33
CA LEU A 90 -2.65 6.63 18.80
C LEU A 90 -1.56 7.53 18.20
N GLY A 91 -0.44 7.70 18.92
CA GLY A 91 0.71 8.43 18.42
C GLY A 91 1.30 7.79 17.15
N ALA A 92 1.45 6.47 17.12
CA ALA A 92 1.92 5.73 15.95
C ALA A 92 0.96 5.88 14.75
N GLY A 93 -0.35 5.80 14.99
CA GLY A 93 -1.37 6.00 13.95
C GLY A 93 -1.32 7.41 13.35
N ILE A 94 -1.21 8.44 14.20
CA ILE A 94 -1.05 9.84 13.76
C ILE A 94 0.24 10.00 12.96
N LEU A 95 1.36 9.49 13.47
CA LEU A 95 2.66 9.57 12.78
C LEU A 95 2.60 8.90 11.41
N VAL A 96 2.10 7.66 11.32
CA VAL A 96 1.99 6.95 10.05
C VAL A 96 1.12 7.71 9.05
N ALA A 97 0.00 8.29 9.47
CA ALA A 97 -0.86 9.07 8.59
C ALA A 97 -0.15 10.33 8.06
N LEU A 98 0.59 11.04 8.91
CA LEU A 98 1.37 12.23 8.51
C LEU A 98 2.52 11.86 7.57
N ILE A 99 3.23 10.77 7.86
CA ILE A 99 4.34 10.25 7.06
C ILE A 99 3.84 9.80 5.68
N ALA A 100 2.71 9.08 5.64
CA ALA A 100 2.09 8.62 4.41
C ALA A 100 1.69 9.78 3.50
N LYS A 101 1.18 10.89 4.04
CA LYS A 101 0.87 12.10 3.26
C LYS A 101 2.08 12.59 2.45
N ASN A 102 3.25 12.69 3.06
CA ASN A 102 4.47 13.12 2.37
C ASN A 102 5.01 12.03 1.43
N GLY A 103 4.82 10.75 1.78
CA GLY A 103 5.13 9.62 0.92
C GLY A 103 4.35 9.61 -0.39
N ILE A 104 3.07 10.00 -0.37
CA ILE A 104 2.25 10.10 -1.61
C ILE A 104 2.86 11.12 -2.56
N VAL A 105 3.21 12.31 -2.05
CA VAL A 105 3.85 13.37 -2.85
C VAL A 105 5.16 12.88 -3.46
N LEU A 106 5.93 12.09 -2.72
CA LEU A 106 7.16 11.49 -3.24
C LEU A 106 6.90 10.51 -4.39
N LEU A 107 5.88 9.64 -4.27
CA LEU A 107 5.50 8.71 -5.32
C LEU A 107 5.02 9.42 -6.60
N GLU A 108 4.28 10.52 -6.44
CA GLU A 108 3.78 11.33 -7.55
C GLU A 108 4.90 12.02 -8.34
N ASN A 109 5.96 12.45 -7.64
CA ASN A 109 7.06 13.19 -8.26
C ASN A 109 8.19 12.30 -8.78
N ASP A 110 8.36 11.09 -8.26
CA ASP A 110 9.46 10.18 -8.64
C ASP A 110 8.96 8.77 -9.03
N PRO A 111 8.82 8.51 -10.35
CA PRO A 111 8.45 7.19 -10.86
C PRO A 111 9.50 6.10 -10.57
N HIS A 112 10.79 6.46 -10.44
CA HIS A 112 11.83 5.49 -10.12
C HIS A 112 11.68 4.99 -8.68
N ILE A 113 11.38 5.89 -7.74
CA ILE A 113 11.11 5.52 -6.35
C ILE A 113 9.86 4.66 -6.26
N THR A 114 8.79 5.02 -6.99
CA THR A 114 7.58 4.20 -7.06
C THR A 114 7.90 2.77 -7.52
N THR A 115 8.70 2.64 -8.58
CA THR A 115 9.11 1.34 -9.12
C THR A 115 9.93 0.55 -8.10
N ALA A 116 10.90 1.19 -7.45
CA ALA A 116 11.76 0.56 -6.44
C ALA A 116 10.95 0.08 -5.22
N LEU A 117 9.98 0.88 -4.74
CA LEU A 117 9.11 0.53 -3.63
C LEU A 117 8.18 -0.63 -3.96
N VAL A 118 7.59 -0.64 -5.16
CA VAL A 118 6.78 -1.77 -5.65
C VAL A 118 7.64 -3.04 -5.71
N PHE A 119 8.86 -2.94 -6.22
CA PHE A 119 9.76 -4.08 -6.28
C PHE A 119 10.14 -4.60 -4.88
N GLY A 120 10.50 -3.70 -3.97
CA GLY A 120 10.83 -4.04 -2.58
C GLY A 120 9.67 -4.70 -1.84
N THR A 121 8.45 -4.18 -2.00
CA THR A 121 7.25 -4.78 -1.40
C THR A 121 6.94 -6.15 -1.98
N ILE A 122 7.11 -6.35 -3.30
CA ILE A 122 6.92 -7.66 -3.93
C ILE A 122 7.96 -8.67 -3.44
N LEU A 123 9.23 -8.27 -3.32
CA LEU A 123 10.28 -9.13 -2.75
C LEU A 123 9.97 -9.51 -1.30
N ALA A 124 9.57 -8.55 -0.47
CA ALA A 124 9.18 -8.79 0.91
C ALA A 124 8.02 -9.80 1.01
N VAL A 125 6.99 -9.60 0.19
CA VAL A 125 5.80 -10.44 0.15
C VAL A 125 6.12 -11.85 -0.36
N SER A 126 6.98 -11.96 -1.39
CA SER A 126 7.29 -13.24 -2.03
C SER A 126 8.31 -14.09 -1.28
N LEU A 127 9.38 -13.47 -0.76
CA LEU A 127 10.48 -14.18 -0.12
C LEU A 127 10.31 -14.32 1.40
N PHE A 128 9.69 -13.32 2.04
CA PHE A 128 9.60 -13.24 3.49
C PHE A 128 8.18 -13.42 4.03
N LYS A 129 7.22 -13.84 3.17
CA LYS A 129 5.80 -13.94 3.51
C LYS A 129 5.23 -12.63 4.10
N GLY A 130 5.76 -11.49 3.66
CA GLY A 130 5.26 -10.18 4.05
C GLY A 130 3.82 -9.96 3.58
N VAL A 131 3.16 -8.96 4.17
CA VAL A 131 1.80 -8.56 3.78
C VAL A 131 1.87 -7.36 2.84
N ALA A 132 1.15 -7.42 1.72
CA ALA A 132 1.05 -6.31 0.79
C ALA A 132 0.19 -5.19 1.40
N VAL A 133 0.83 -4.17 1.95
CA VAL A 133 0.18 -2.98 2.55
C VAL A 133 0.09 -1.79 1.58
N GLY A 134 0.46 -2.00 0.32
CA GLY A 134 0.56 -0.94 -0.68
C GLY A 134 1.81 -0.06 -0.49
N PRO A 135 2.07 0.85 -1.45
CA PRO A 135 3.31 1.64 -1.46
C PRO A 135 3.30 2.80 -0.47
N LEU A 136 2.16 3.22 0.10
CA LEU A 136 2.06 4.44 0.92
C LEU A 136 2.98 4.42 2.15
N ILE A 137 2.97 3.32 2.91
CA ILE A 137 3.79 3.22 4.13
C ILE A 137 5.28 3.23 3.75
N GLY A 138 5.66 2.40 2.77
CA GLY A 138 7.03 2.35 2.28
C GLY A 138 7.50 3.70 1.73
N ALA A 139 6.65 4.42 1.01
CA ALA A 139 6.93 5.74 0.49
C ALA A 139 7.13 6.78 1.59
N GLY A 140 6.31 6.72 2.64
CA GLY A 140 6.48 7.60 3.78
C GLY A 140 7.79 7.31 4.53
N ILE A 141 8.15 6.05 4.73
CA ILE A 141 9.43 5.66 5.33
C ILE A 141 10.60 6.11 4.45
N ALA A 142 10.52 5.88 3.13
CA ALA A 142 11.53 6.32 2.18
C ALA A 142 11.68 7.85 2.18
N TYR A 143 10.57 8.59 2.24
CA TYR A 143 10.57 10.05 2.36
C TYR A 143 11.35 10.51 3.60
N LEU A 144 11.03 9.93 4.77
CA LEU A 144 11.74 10.26 6.01
C LEU A 144 13.22 9.91 5.93
N ALA A 145 13.56 8.73 5.42
CA ALA A 145 14.95 8.29 5.29
C ALA A 145 15.75 9.23 4.37
N MET A 146 15.18 9.61 3.22
CA MET A 146 15.84 10.56 2.32
C MET A 146 15.96 11.96 2.92
N GLN A 147 14.96 12.41 3.69
CA GLN A 147 15.04 13.70 4.36
C GLN A 147 16.10 13.69 5.47
N ALA A 148 16.23 12.59 6.21
CA ALA A 148 17.33 12.40 7.17
C ALA A 148 18.69 12.44 6.47
N VAL A 149 18.86 11.70 5.37
CA VAL A 149 20.12 11.73 4.58
C VAL A 149 20.44 13.13 4.09
N LYS A 150 19.44 13.87 3.56
CA LYS A 150 19.62 15.26 3.13
C LYS A 150 20.03 16.18 4.27
N PHE A 151 19.46 16.00 5.47
CA PHE A 151 19.80 16.80 6.65
C PHE A 151 21.25 16.60 7.10
N PHE A 152 21.79 15.39 6.97
CA PHE A 152 23.20 15.10 7.33
C PHE A 152 24.20 15.38 6.19
N SER A 153 23.73 15.54 4.95
CA SER A 153 24.59 15.77 3.78
C SER A 153 24.65 17.24 3.34
N GLY A 154 23.94 18.14 4.03
CA GLY A 154 24.00 19.59 3.84
C GLY A 154 24.72 20.25 5.01
#